data_AF-L9KIY7-F1
#
_entry.id   AF-L9KIY7-F1
#
_cell.length_a   1.000
_cell.length_b   1.000
_cell.length_c   1.000
_cell.angle_alpha   90.00
_cell.angle_beta   90.00
_cell.angle_gamma   90.00
#
_symmetry.space_group_name_H-M   'P 1'
#
loop_
_entity.id
_entity.type
_entity.pdbx_description
1 polymer ?
#
loop_
_entity_poly.entity_id
_entity_poly.type
_entity_poly.pdbx_seq_one_letter_code
_entity_poly.pdbx_strand_id
1 'polypeptide(L)'
;MLSWLAHEKEAGNHLELCECHYPATACLVPICSLHGAAVTTVEGIGSIQTRIHPVQERLAKCHGTQCGFCSPGMVMSIYTLLRNHPEPTPEQITEAIGGNLCRCTGYRPIVESGKTFCARMAEDPNKKRLTFQGKKMTWITPVTLNDLLELKVNFPKAPLVMGNTTLGVTIGAGYSLAQLNDALHFIVSDQPKEKTKTFRALLKHLRTLAGAQIRNLATLGGHVVSRPDFSDLNPILAAGNAIINLTFKEGERQIPLNGPFLERAPEADLKSEEIVSSVYIPYSTQWHFVSGLRLAQRQENAFAIVNAGMSVKFEDGTNTIKDLQMFYGSVGPTVVSASRTCRQLIGRQQWDDQMLSDACRLVLEEIYIPPTAEGGMVEYRRALIISLLFKFYLKVRRGLNKMDPQKFPDIPEKFMSALNDFPIETPQGLQMFQVGG
;
A
#
# COMPACT_ATOMS: atom_id res chain seq x y z
N MET A 1 -22.90 2.48 -11.40
CA MET A 1 -22.90 3.18 -12.70
C MET A 1 -21.89 4.32 -12.53
N LEU A 2 -20.60 4.22 -12.87
CA LEU A 2 -19.87 3.58 -13.96
C LEU A 2 -18.49 3.10 -13.47
N SER A 3 -18.10 1.87 -13.80
CA SER A 3 -16.70 1.54 -14.11
C SER A 3 -16.70 0.43 -15.17
N TRP A 4 -17.12 0.81 -16.38
CA TRP A 4 -16.77 0.03 -17.56
C TRP A 4 -15.36 0.43 -17.94
N LEU A 5 -14.35 -0.29 -17.45
CA LEU A 5 -13.06 -0.35 -18.14
C LEU A 5 -13.21 -1.32 -19.31
N ALA A 6 -14.03 -0.94 -20.28
CA ALA A 6 -13.86 -1.42 -21.64
C ALA A 6 -12.71 -0.60 -22.21
N HIS A 7 -11.55 -1.22 -22.40
CA HIS A 7 -10.60 -0.70 -23.37
C HIS A 7 -11.30 -0.73 -24.72
N GLU A 8 -11.82 0.41 -25.19
CA GLU A 8 -12.28 0.56 -26.57
C GLU A 8 -11.07 0.38 -27.49
N LYS A 9 -10.87 -0.84 -27.97
CA LYS A 9 -10.20 -1.08 -29.26
C LYS A 9 -11.28 -1.11 -30.32
N GLU A 10 -11.49 0.00 -31.00
CA GLU A 10 -12.19 0.00 -32.28
C GLU A 10 -11.37 -0.79 -33.31
N ALA A 11 -11.74 -2.05 -33.51
CA ALA A 11 -11.84 -2.74 -34.81
C ALA A 11 -12.17 -4.21 -34.53
N GLY A 12 -13.27 -4.69 -35.11
CA GLY A 12 -13.86 -6.00 -34.84
C GLY A 12 -12.87 -7.16 -34.80
N ASN A 13 -12.82 -7.81 -33.64
CA ASN A 13 -12.66 -9.25 -33.42
C ASN A 13 -12.81 -9.49 -31.91
N HIS A 14 -13.46 -10.60 -31.56
CA HIS A 14 -13.85 -11.04 -30.22
C HIS A 14 -13.03 -10.46 -29.04
N LEU A 15 -13.74 -9.78 -28.13
CA LEU A 15 -13.23 -9.41 -26.81
C LEU A 15 -12.94 -10.69 -26.01
N GLU A 16 -11.67 -11.09 -25.91
CA GLU A 16 -11.24 -11.96 -24.80
C GLU A 16 -11.36 -11.13 -23.51
N LEU A 17 -12.43 -11.37 -22.76
CA LEU A 17 -12.58 -10.88 -21.41
C LEU A 17 -11.47 -11.52 -20.55
N CYS A 18 -10.48 -10.74 -20.13
CA CYS A 18 -9.58 -11.17 -19.08
C CYS A 18 -10.42 -11.30 -17.80
N GLU A 19 -10.75 -12.53 -17.38
CA GLU A 19 -11.51 -12.79 -16.16
C GLU A 19 -10.68 -12.38 -14.94
N CYS A 20 -11.05 -11.27 -14.29
CA CYS A 20 -10.44 -10.83 -13.04
C CYS A 20 -11.14 -11.52 -11.86
N HIS A 21 -10.41 -12.29 -11.04
CA HIS A 21 -10.91 -12.86 -9.80
C HIS A 21 -10.37 -12.10 -8.58
N TYR A 22 -11.23 -11.73 -7.64
CA TYR A 22 -10.80 -11.09 -6.40
C TYR A 22 -11.64 -11.56 -5.20
N PRO A 23 -11.04 -11.69 -4.01
CA PRO A 23 -11.77 -12.07 -2.81
C PRO A 23 -12.47 -10.86 -2.20
N ALA A 24 -13.64 -11.06 -1.60
CA ALA A 24 -14.45 -10.01 -0.98
C ALA A 24 -15.16 -10.52 0.28
N THR A 25 -15.43 -9.64 1.25
CA THR A 25 -16.23 -9.96 2.43
C THR A 25 -17.72 -9.79 2.11
N ALA A 26 -18.43 -10.89 1.90
CA ALA A 26 -19.84 -10.88 1.47
C ALA A 26 -20.77 -10.04 2.37
N CYS A 27 -20.49 -9.95 3.68
CA CYS A 27 -21.27 -9.15 4.62
C CYS A 27 -21.25 -7.62 4.35
N LEU A 28 -20.29 -7.14 3.55
CA LEU A 28 -20.13 -5.73 3.18
C LEU A 28 -20.46 -5.45 1.72
N VAL A 29 -20.83 -6.46 0.92
CA VAL A 29 -21.11 -6.30 -0.51
C VAL A 29 -22.62 -6.19 -0.72
N PRO A 30 -23.14 -5.00 -1.10
CA PRO A 30 -24.56 -4.87 -1.42
C PRO A 30 -24.87 -5.68 -2.69
N ILE A 31 -25.92 -6.48 -2.68
CA ILE A 31 -26.31 -7.32 -3.83
C ILE A 31 -26.51 -6.49 -5.12
N CYS A 32 -26.96 -5.24 -5.00
CA CYS A 32 -27.15 -4.34 -6.13
C CYS A 32 -25.84 -3.96 -6.84
N SER A 33 -24.68 -4.11 -6.18
CA SER A 33 -23.36 -3.86 -6.79
C SER A 33 -22.86 -5.01 -7.67
N LEU A 34 -23.54 -6.16 -7.66
CA LEU A 34 -23.11 -7.39 -8.33
C LEU A 34 -23.76 -7.62 -9.69
N HIS A 35 -24.46 -6.63 -10.24
CA HIS A 35 -25.08 -6.76 -11.56
C HIS A 35 -24.01 -7.06 -12.63
N GLY A 36 -24.15 -8.19 -13.33
CA GLY A 36 -23.20 -8.66 -14.35
C GLY A 36 -21.95 -9.36 -13.79
N ALA A 37 -21.81 -9.49 -12.47
CA ALA A 37 -20.73 -10.24 -11.84
C ALA A 37 -21.12 -11.70 -11.57
N ALA A 38 -20.12 -12.57 -11.40
CA ALA A 38 -20.31 -13.96 -10.96
C ALA A 38 -19.78 -14.13 -9.53
N VAL A 39 -20.63 -14.66 -8.64
CA VAL A 39 -20.24 -14.97 -7.26
C VAL A 39 -19.94 -16.47 -7.15
N THR A 40 -18.77 -16.80 -6.59
CA THR A 40 -18.38 -18.18 -6.26
C THR A 40 -18.29 -18.32 -4.74
N THR A 41 -18.99 -19.29 -4.16
CA THR A 41 -18.92 -19.64 -2.73
C THR A 41 -18.19 -20.97 -2.51
N VAL A 42 -18.02 -21.37 -1.25
CA VAL A 42 -17.31 -22.62 -0.89
C VAL A 42 -18.00 -23.85 -1.48
N GLU A 43 -19.32 -23.84 -1.60
CA GLU A 43 -20.11 -24.91 -2.20
C GLU A 43 -19.94 -24.94 -3.73
N GLY A 44 -19.70 -23.78 -4.34
CA GLY A 44 -19.54 -23.63 -5.78
C GLY A 44 -18.23 -24.20 -6.33
N ILE A 45 -17.20 -24.36 -5.50
CA ILE A 45 -15.92 -24.94 -5.94
C ILE A 45 -15.85 -26.47 -5.80
N GLY A 46 -16.77 -27.07 -5.04
CA GLY A 46 -16.78 -28.51 -4.78
C GLY A 46 -17.56 -28.89 -3.52
N SER A 47 -18.03 -30.13 -3.47
CA SER A 47 -18.76 -30.70 -2.33
C SER A 47 -18.51 -32.21 -2.18
N ILE A 48 -18.95 -32.78 -1.05
CA ILE A 48 -18.89 -34.24 -0.82
C ILE A 48 -19.84 -35.02 -1.73
N GLN A 49 -20.89 -34.39 -2.26
CA GLN A 49 -21.83 -35.01 -3.21
C GLN A 49 -21.29 -35.02 -4.63
N THR A 50 -20.31 -34.16 -4.92
CA THR A 50 -19.71 -34.01 -6.25
C THR A 50 -18.23 -34.39 -6.18
N ARG A 51 -17.34 -33.43 -6.38
CA ARG A 51 -15.90 -33.59 -6.24
C ARG A 51 -15.40 -32.53 -5.26
N ILE A 52 -14.62 -32.97 -4.28
CA ILE A 52 -13.95 -32.07 -3.33
C ILE A 52 -12.83 -31.34 -4.07
N HIS A 53 -12.77 -30.01 -3.91
CA HIS A 53 -11.70 -29.20 -4.48
C HIS A 53 -10.38 -29.46 -3.73
N PRO A 54 -9.20 -29.49 -4.40
CA PRO A 54 -7.92 -29.71 -3.72
C PRO A 54 -7.67 -28.79 -2.51
N VAL A 55 -8.14 -27.53 -2.56
CA VAL A 55 -8.03 -26.61 -1.42
C VAL A 55 -8.82 -27.10 -0.20
N GLN A 56 -10.05 -27.57 -0.40
CA GLN A 56 -10.89 -28.13 0.67
C GLN A 56 -10.24 -29.41 1.23
N GLU A 57 -9.78 -30.30 0.35
CA GLU A 57 -9.14 -31.56 0.73
C GLU A 57 -7.88 -31.32 1.56
N ARG A 58 -6.95 -30.48 1.09
CA ARG A 58 -5.67 -30.25 1.76
C ARG A 58 -5.86 -29.50 3.07
N LEU A 59 -6.76 -28.53 3.14
CA LEU A 59 -7.06 -27.85 4.41
C LEU A 59 -7.53 -28.85 5.47
N ALA A 60 -8.44 -29.76 5.12
CA ALA A 60 -8.95 -30.78 6.03
C ALA A 60 -7.88 -31.82 6.41
N LYS A 61 -7.17 -32.39 5.42
CA LYS A 61 -6.16 -33.43 5.64
C LYS A 61 -4.91 -32.94 6.35
N CYS A 62 -4.55 -31.66 6.22
CA CYS A 62 -3.44 -31.05 6.96
C CYS A 62 -3.83 -30.59 8.37
N HIS A 63 -4.99 -31.00 8.90
CA HIS A 63 -5.49 -30.57 10.21
C HIS A 63 -5.66 -29.05 10.32
N GLY A 64 -5.91 -28.37 9.19
CA GLY A 64 -6.18 -26.94 9.09
C GLY A 64 -7.56 -26.53 9.62
N THR A 65 -8.33 -27.49 10.11
CA THR A 65 -9.69 -27.30 10.62
C THR A 65 -9.84 -27.99 11.98
N GLN A 66 -10.40 -27.26 12.96
CA GLN A 66 -10.87 -27.80 14.24
C GLN A 66 -12.39 -27.58 14.36
N CYS A 67 -12.84 -26.41 14.83
CA CYS A 67 -14.27 -26.12 14.98
C CYS A 67 -15.03 -25.96 13.65
N GLY A 68 -14.32 -25.85 12.52
CA GLY A 68 -14.94 -25.74 11.18
C GLY A 68 -15.31 -24.33 10.74
N PHE A 69 -15.72 -23.44 11.66
CA PHE A 69 -16.42 -22.19 11.31
C PHE A 69 -15.63 -21.24 10.39
N CYS A 70 -14.32 -21.08 10.58
CA CYS A 70 -13.50 -20.20 9.74
C CYS A 70 -13.06 -20.84 8.42
N SER A 71 -13.26 -22.16 8.25
CA SER A 71 -12.69 -22.93 7.13
C SER A 71 -13.21 -22.47 5.77
N PRO A 72 -14.52 -22.18 5.57
CA PRO A 72 -15.01 -21.64 4.30
C PRO A 72 -14.28 -20.37 3.85
N GLY A 73 -14.04 -19.44 4.78
CA GLY A 73 -13.30 -18.20 4.49
C GLY A 73 -11.84 -18.46 4.11
N MET A 74 -11.17 -19.38 4.81
CA MET A 74 -9.80 -19.80 4.49
C MET A 74 -9.71 -20.45 3.10
N VAL A 75 -10.64 -21.37 2.80
CA VAL A 75 -10.75 -22.04 1.50
C VAL A 75 -10.93 -21.03 0.38
N MET A 76 -11.86 -20.08 0.51
CA MET A 76 -12.12 -19.11 -0.55
C MET A 76 -10.97 -18.12 -0.77
N SER A 77 -10.25 -17.72 0.29
CA SER A 77 -9.05 -16.90 0.16
C SER A 77 -7.93 -17.62 -0.62
N ILE A 78 -7.64 -18.89 -0.28
CA ILE A 78 -6.62 -19.69 -0.97
C ILE A 78 -7.07 -20.02 -2.40
N TYR A 79 -8.34 -20.39 -2.60
CA TYR A 79 -8.90 -20.66 -3.92
C TYR A 79 -8.75 -19.46 -4.86
N THR A 80 -9.11 -18.26 -4.38
CA THR A 80 -9.03 -17.04 -5.21
C THR A 80 -7.59 -16.70 -5.55
N LEU A 81 -6.65 -16.88 -4.60
CA LEU A 81 -5.22 -16.74 -4.89
C LEU A 81 -4.79 -17.69 -6.01
N LEU A 82 -5.16 -18.97 -5.94
CA LEU A 82 -4.78 -19.98 -6.94
C LEU A 82 -5.39 -19.73 -8.32
N ARG A 83 -6.55 -19.06 -8.39
CA ARG A 83 -7.15 -18.63 -9.66
C ARG A 83 -6.33 -17.55 -10.36
N ASN A 84 -5.62 -16.72 -9.60
CA ASN A 84 -4.78 -15.64 -10.12
C ASN A 84 -3.30 -16.05 -10.26
N HIS A 85 -2.83 -16.96 -9.38
CA HIS A 85 -1.46 -17.45 -9.31
C HIS A 85 -1.48 -18.97 -9.07
N PRO A 86 -1.51 -19.81 -10.12
CA PRO A 86 -1.57 -21.27 -10.00
C PRO A 86 -0.40 -21.87 -9.20
N GLU A 87 0.75 -21.20 -9.21
CA GLU A 87 1.96 -21.55 -8.44
C GLU A 87 2.34 -20.39 -7.49
N PRO A 88 1.64 -20.23 -6.36
CA PRO A 88 1.86 -19.11 -5.46
C PRO A 88 3.14 -19.31 -4.63
N THR A 89 3.71 -18.20 -4.16
CA THR A 89 4.77 -18.19 -3.13
C THR A 89 4.18 -18.37 -1.72
N PRO A 90 4.98 -18.84 -0.73
CA PRO A 90 4.56 -18.91 0.68
C PRO A 90 4.09 -17.56 1.25
N GLU A 91 4.70 -16.46 0.80
CA GLU A 91 4.35 -15.10 1.19
C GLU A 91 2.96 -14.73 0.68
N GLN A 92 2.66 -15.02 -0.59
CA GLN A 92 1.33 -14.79 -1.18
C GLN A 92 0.24 -15.60 -0.47
N ILE A 93 0.54 -16.84 -0.07
CA ILE A 93 -0.40 -17.66 0.73
C ILE A 93 -0.71 -16.97 2.06
N THR A 94 0.32 -16.49 2.76
CA THR A 94 0.16 -15.82 4.06
C THR A 94 -0.60 -14.51 3.92
N GLU A 95 -0.32 -13.73 2.87
CA GLU A 95 -1.03 -12.48 2.57
C GLU A 95 -2.52 -12.72 2.27
N ALA A 96 -2.83 -13.72 1.44
CA ALA A 96 -4.20 -14.03 1.05
C ALA A 96 -5.08 -14.37 2.26
N ILE A 97 -4.52 -15.03 3.28
CA ILE A 97 -5.23 -15.38 4.51
C ILE A 97 -5.12 -14.33 5.63
N GLY A 98 -4.38 -13.24 5.45
CA GLY A 98 -4.15 -12.23 6.49
C GLY A 98 -5.43 -11.52 6.99
N GLY A 99 -6.50 -11.55 6.18
CA GLY A 99 -7.83 -11.07 6.56
C GLY A 99 -8.70 -12.10 7.30
N ASN A 100 -8.28 -13.36 7.38
CA ASN A 100 -9.06 -14.45 7.95
C ASN A 100 -8.61 -14.75 9.39
N LEU A 101 -9.55 -14.77 10.33
CA LEU A 101 -9.25 -15.08 11.73
C LEU A 101 -9.61 -16.53 12.07
N CYS A 102 -8.70 -17.21 12.77
CA CYS A 102 -8.93 -18.52 13.37
C CYS A 102 -8.52 -18.50 14.85
N ARG A 103 -9.39 -19.03 15.71
CA ARG A 103 -9.15 -19.09 17.17
C ARG A 103 -8.66 -20.45 17.66
N CYS A 104 -8.79 -21.50 16.83
CA CYS A 104 -8.56 -22.87 17.25
C CYS A 104 -7.20 -23.44 16.81
N THR A 105 -6.81 -23.20 15.55
CA THR A 105 -5.70 -23.96 14.92
C THR A 105 -4.31 -23.38 15.16
N GLY A 106 -4.23 -22.12 15.62
CA GLY A 106 -2.96 -21.40 15.68
C GLY A 106 -2.32 -21.14 14.31
N TYR A 107 -3.09 -21.21 13.21
CA TYR A 107 -2.72 -20.94 11.81
C TYR A 107 -1.67 -21.85 11.16
N ARG A 108 -0.71 -22.39 11.92
CA ARG A 108 0.36 -23.26 11.41
C ARG A 108 -0.14 -24.36 10.44
N PRO A 109 -1.16 -25.19 10.76
CA PRO A 109 -1.64 -26.22 9.82
C PRO A 109 -2.34 -25.65 8.59
N ILE A 110 -2.95 -24.47 8.69
CA ILE A 110 -3.60 -23.78 7.57
C ILE A 110 -2.53 -23.32 6.57
N VAL A 111 -1.47 -22.69 7.08
CA VAL A 111 -0.33 -22.26 6.26
C VAL A 111 0.35 -23.45 5.60
N GLU A 112 0.60 -24.53 6.33
CA GLU A 112 1.17 -25.76 5.76
C GLU A 112 0.30 -26.33 4.65
N SER A 113 -1.02 -26.33 4.82
CA SER A 113 -1.95 -26.75 3.76
C SER A 113 -1.81 -25.88 2.49
N GLY A 114 -1.67 -24.56 2.63
CA GLY A 114 -1.46 -23.65 1.50
C GLY A 114 -0.11 -23.85 0.82
N LYS A 115 0.96 -24.06 1.59
CA LYS A 115 2.32 -24.30 1.08
C LYS A 115 2.44 -25.53 0.18
N THR A 116 1.54 -26.50 0.31
CA THR A 116 1.50 -27.65 -0.60
C THR A 116 1.20 -27.27 -2.07
N PHE A 117 0.65 -26.07 -2.33
CA PHE A 117 0.41 -25.55 -3.67
C PHE A 117 1.59 -24.76 -4.25
N CYS A 118 2.59 -24.43 -3.42
CA CYS A 118 3.82 -23.81 -3.91
C CYS A 118 4.64 -24.84 -4.69
N ALA A 119 5.08 -24.49 -5.91
CA ALA A 119 6.09 -25.28 -6.60
C ALA A 119 7.40 -25.30 -5.78
N ARG A 120 8.18 -26.38 -5.85
CA ARG A 120 9.60 -26.32 -5.43
C ARG A 120 10.25 -25.27 -6.31
N MET A 121 10.84 -24.24 -5.69
CA MET A 121 11.39 -23.06 -6.36
C MET A 121 12.08 -23.40 -7.68
N ALA A 122 11.39 -23.12 -8.77
CA ALA A 122 11.93 -23.00 -10.11
C ALA A 122 11.44 -21.65 -10.62
N GLU A 123 12.34 -20.86 -11.18
CA GLU A 123 12.00 -19.59 -11.81
C GLU A 123 11.02 -19.83 -12.96
N ASP A 124 10.00 -18.97 -13.07
CA ASP A 124 8.98 -18.97 -14.13
C ASP A 124 9.64 -18.94 -15.53
N PRO A 125 9.54 -20.01 -16.34
CA PRO A 125 10.16 -20.06 -17.67
C PRO A 125 9.36 -19.34 -18.77
N ASN A 126 8.18 -18.79 -18.49
CA ASN A 126 7.18 -18.54 -19.54
C ASN A 126 6.69 -17.09 -19.65
N LYS A 127 7.57 -16.11 -19.45
CA LYS A 127 7.31 -14.75 -19.92
C LYS A 127 7.50 -14.68 -21.45
N LYS A 128 6.42 -14.51 -22.20
CA LYS A 128 6.44 -14.37 -23.67
C LYS A 128 6.27 -12.92 -24.12
N ARG A 129 7.08 -12.49 -25.09
CA ARG A 129 6.97 -11.19 -25.80
C ARG A 129 5.54 -11.02 -26.34
N LEU A 130 4.89 -9.92 -26.01
CA LEU A 130 3.57 -9.58 -26.55
C LEU A 130 3.75 -8.62 -27.73
N THR A 131 3.08 -8.90 -28.85
CA THR A 131 3.09 -8.05 -30.05
C THR A 131 1.66 -7.77 -30.49
N PHE A 132 1.28 -6.50 -30.61
CA PHE A 132 0.00 -6.06 -31.13
C PHE A 132 0.22 -5.32 -32.44
N GLN A 133 -0.38 -5.80 -33.52
CA GLN A 133 -0.30 -5.17 -34.85
C GLN A 133 -1.64 -4.54 -35.22
N GLY A 134 -1.62 -3.25 -35.52
CA GLY A 134 -2.74 -2.50 -36.08
C GLY A 134 -2.40 -1.93 -37.46
N LYS A 135 -3.40 -1.38 -38.17
CA LYS A 135 -3.26 -0.88 -39.55
C LYS A 135 -2.18 0.19 -39.76
N LYS A 136 -1.79 0.92 -38.70
CA LYS A 136 -0.82 2.03 -38.74
C LYS A 136 0.34 1.89 -37.74
N MET A 137 0.33 0.87 -36.88
CA MET A 137 1.27 0.78 -35.76
C MET A 137 1.46 -0.68 -35.32
N THR A 138 2.69 -1.03 -34.94
CA THR A 138 3.01 -2.25 -34.21
C THR A 138 3.49 -1.89 -32.81
N TRP A 139 2.91 -2.49 -31.79
CA TRP A 139 3.27 -2.33 -30.39
C TRP A 139 3.93 -3.63 -29.90
N ILE A 140 5.12 -3.54 -29.31
CA ILE A 140 5.85 -4.70 -28.79
C ILE A 140 6.17 -4.45 -27.32
N THR A 141 5.73 -5.35 -26.44
CA THR A 141 6.03 -5.28 -25.01
C THR A 141 7.14 -6.28 -24.70
N PRO A 142 8.38 -5.83 -24.45
CA PRO A 142 9.46 -6.71 -24.06
C PRO A 142 9.23 -7.25 -22.64
N VAL A 143 9.68 -8.47 -22.42
CA VAL A 143 9.51 -9.15 -21.12
C VAL A 143 10.82 -9.40 -20.37
N THR A 144 11.96 -9.14 -21.03
CA THR A 144 13.29 -9.18 -20.42
C THR A 144 14.14 -8.01 -20.94
N LEU A 145 15.22 -7.68 -20.22
CA LEU A 145 16.15 -6.64 -20.64
C LEU A 145 16.85 -7.00 -21.97
N ASN A 146 17.25 -8.26 -22.16
CA ASN A 146 17.86 -8.73 -23.40
C ASN A 146 16.90 -8.61 -24.59
N ASP A 147 15.63 -8.94 -24.38
CA ASP A 147 14.55 -8.78 -25.36
C ASP A 147 14.34 -7.30 -25.75
N LEU A 148 14.33 -6.40 -24.76
CA LEU A 148 14.27 -4.96 -25.01
C LEU A 148 15.48 -4.45 -25.81
N LEU A 149 16.70 -4.91 -25.46
CA LEU A 149 17.93 -4.52 -26.15
C LEU A 149 17.91 -5.01 -27.61
N GLU A 150 17.47 -6.25 -27.84
CA GLU A 150 17.30 -6.82 -29.18
C GLU A 150 16.28 -6.03 -30.01
N LEU A 151 15.14 -5.65 -29.42
CA LEU A 151 14.14 -4.80 -30.07
C LEU A 151 14.69 -3.41 -30.39
N LYS A 152 15.55 -2.85 -29.55
CA LYS A 152 16.16 -1.54 -29.81
C LYS A 152 17.22 -1.57 -30.90
N VAL A 153 17.91 -2.70 -31.07
CA VAL A 153 18.79 -2.97 -32.21
C VAL A 153 17.97 -3.14 -33.49
N ASN A 154 16.90 -3.92 -33.45
CA ASN A 154 16.09 -4.24 -34.63
C ASN A 154 15.19 -3.07 -35.08
N PHE A 155 14.76 -2.21 -34.14
CA PHE A 155 13.92 -1.06 -34.40
C PHE A 155 14.53 0.21 -33.76
N PRO A 156 15.67 0.73 -34.25
CA PRO A 156 16.39 1.82 -33.60
C PRO A 156 15.58 3.12 -33.56
N LYS A 157 14.77 3.35 -34.61
CA LYS A 157 13.86 4.50 -34.72
C LYS A 157 12.54 4.32 -33.97
N ALA A 158 12.23 3.12 -33.46
CA ALA A 158 11.02 2.94 -32.65
C ALA A 158 11.17 3.69 -31.32
N PRO A 159 10.21 4.57 -30.97
CA PRO A 159 10.23 5.25 -29.69
C PRO A 159 10.00 4.23 -28.57
N LEU A 160 10.79 4.31 -27.51
CA LEU A 160 10.48 3.59 -26.27
C LEU A 160 9.34 4.37 -25.59
N VAL A 161 8.11 3.90 -25.73
CA VAL A 161 6.95 4.55 -25.12
C VAL A 161 6.82 4.05 -23.68
N MET A 162 7.37 4.83 -22.76
CA MET A 162 7.08 4.74 -21.33
C MET A 162 6.06 5.83 -21.01
N GLY A 163 5.08 5.55 -20.14
CA GLY A 163 4.08 6.53 -19.71
C GLY A 163 4.75 7.81 -19.21
N ASN A 164 4.72 8.86 -20.04
CA ASN A 164 5.55 10.05 -19.90
C ASN A 164 4.72 11.22 -19.35
N THR A 165 4.29 11.13 -18.09
CA THR A 165 3.95 12.31 -17.30
C THR A 165 5.18 12.65 -16.45
N THR A 166 5.99 13.59 -16.92
CA THR A 166 7.34 13.90 -16.40
C THR A 166 7.41 14.36 -14.94
N LEU A 167 6.27 14.58 -14.28
CA LEU A 167 6.17 15.23 -12.97
C LEU A 167 5.61 14.33 -11.85
N GLY A 168 4.95 13.22 -12.16
CA GLY A 168 4.29 12.34 -11.18
C GLY A 168 3.31 11.37 -11.84
N VAL A 169 2.47 10.72 -11.03
CA VAL A 169 1.48 9.74 -11.49
C VAL A 169 0.09 10.12 -11.02
N THR A 170 -0.88 10.11 -11.95
CA THR A 170 -2.31 10.27 -11.64
C THR A 170 -2.97 8.91 -11.53
N ILE A 171 -3.59 8.63 -10.39
CA ILE A 171 -4.28 7.36 -10.10
C ILE A 171 -5.78 7.61 -9.98
N GLY A 172 -6.57 6.86 -10.73
CA GLY A 172 -8.03 7.01 -10.73
C GLY A 172 -8.64 6.73 -9.36
N ALA A 173 -9.63 7.53 -8.96
CA ALA A 173 -10.28 7.41 -7.66
C ALA A 173 -10.98 6.05 -7.44
N GLY A 174 -11.40 5.40 -8.53
CA GLY A 174 -12.05 4.09 -8.50
C GLY A 174 -11.09 2.89 -8.35
N TYR A 175 -9.77 3.10 -8.36
CA TYR A 175 -8.82 2.02 -8.12
C TYR A 175 -9.06 1.43 -6.74
N SER A 176 -9.18 0.10 -6.66
CA SER A 176 -9.14 -0.58 -5.37
C SER A 176 -7.76 -0.40 -4.74
N LEU A 177 -7.66 -0.52 -3.42
CA LEU A 177 -6.36 -0.44 -2.74
C LEU A 177 -5.41 -1.58 -3.15
N ALA A 178 -5.94 -2.71 -3.60
CA ALA A 178 -5.16 -3.78 -4.22
C ALA A 178 -4.61 -3.36 -5.59
N GLN A 179 -5.43 -2.79 -6.47
CA GLN A 179 -4.98 -2.26 -7.76
C GLN A 179 -3.95 -1.13 -7.60
N LEU A 180 -4.15 -0.27 -6.60
CA LEU A 180 -3.17 0.75 -6.21
C LEU A 180 -1.84 0.11 -5.82
N ASN A 181 -1.85 -0.94 -4.99
CA ASN A 181 -0.64 -1.66 -4.59
C ASN A 181 0.13 -2.18 -5.81
N ASP A 182 -0.55 -2.84 -6.76
CA ASP A 182 0.07 -3.39 -7.96
C ASP A 182 0.65 -2.30 -8.87
N ALA A 183 -0.11 -1.22 -9.08
CA ALA A 183 0.35 -0.06 -9.86
C ALA A 183 1.60 0.58 -9.24
N LEU A 184 1.62 0.75 -7.91
CA LEU A 184 2.76 1.31 -7.21
C LEU A 184 3.99 0.39 -7.26
N HIS A 185 3.82 -0.93 -7.18
CA HIS A 185 4.91 -1.88 -7.35
C HIS A 185 5.54 -1.75 -8.75
N PHE A 186 4.72 -1.67 -9.79
CA PHE A 186 5.19 -1.44 -11.15
C PHE A 186 6.00 -0.15 -11.26
N ILE A 187 5.46 0.97 -10.76
CA ILE A 187 6.13 2.28 -10.79
C ILE A 187 7.46 2.25 -10.01
N VAL A 188 7.49 1.62 -8.84
CA VAL A 188 8.69 1.53 -8.00
C VAL A 188 9.78 0.66 -8.64
N SER A 189 9.39 -0.34 -9.44
CA SER A 189 10.32 -1.18 -10.21
C SER A 189 10.90 -0.47 -11.43
N ASP A 190 10.12 0.41 -12.04
CA ASP A 190 10.46 1.10 -13.28
C ASP A 190 11.24 2.41 -13.06
N GLN A 191 10.96 3.11 -11.96
CA GLN A 191 11.48 4.45 -11.71
C GLN A 191 12.67 4.47 -10.72
N PRO A 192 13.62 5.42 -10.85
CA PRO A 192 14.75 5.57 -9.93
C PRO A 192 14.33 5.70 -8.47
N LYS A 193 15.21 5.30 -7.55
CA LYS A 193 14.90 5.28 -6.10
C LYS A 193 14.54 6.66 -5.56
N GLU A 194 15.18 7.69 -6.09
CA GLU A 194 15.04 9.09 -5.68
C GLU A 194 13.67 9.65 -6.04
N LYS A 195 13.03 9.14 -7.11
CA LYS A 195 11.70 9.56 -7.58
C LYS A 195 10.54 8.89 -6.86
N THR A 196 10.82 7.81 -6.14
CA THR A 196 9.79 6.84 -5.71
C THR A 196 9.63 6.75 -4.19
N LYS A 197 10.09 7.76 -3.43
CA LYS A 197 10.08 7.73 -1.96
C LYS A 197 8.66 7.73 -1.39
N THR A 198 7.76 8.55 -1.93
CA THR A 198 6.33 8.57 -1.56
C THR A 198 5.66 7.23 -1.87
N PHE A 199 5.88 6.66 -3.07
CA PHE A 199 5.30 5.38 -3.45
C PHE A 199 5.78 4.23 -2.56
N ARG A 200 7.06 4.19 -2.19
CA ARG A 200 7.58 3.20 -1.24
C ARG A 200 6.96 3.34 0.15
N ALA A 201 6.71 4.57 0.60
CA ALA A 201 6.01 4.81 1.86
C ALA A 201 4.57 4.29 1.81
N LEU A 202 3.86 4.53 0.70
CA LEU A 202 2.51 4.00 0.47
C LEU A 202 2.48 2.47 0.43
N LEU A 203 3.36 1.85 -0.37
CA LEU A 203 3.48 0.37 -0.46
C LEU A 203 3.72 -0.26 0.91
N LYS A 204 4.58 0.34 1.72
CA LYS A 204 4.86 -0.14 3.07
C LYS A 204 3.58 -0.22 3.93
N HIS A 205 2.71 0.77 3.83
CA HIS A 205 1.47 0.82 4.63
C HIS A 205 0.36 -0.02 4.01
N LEU A 206 0.24 -0.05 2.68
CA LEU A 206 -0.70 -0.92 1.95
C LEU A 206 -0.49 -2.40 2.28
N ARG A 207 0.76 -2.83 2.46
CA ARG A 207 1.08 -4.20 2.92
C ARG A 207 0.35 -4.56 4.22
N THR A 208 0.32 -3.64 5.18
CA THR A 208 -0.26 -3.87 6.52
C THR A 208 -1.74 -3.48 6.66
N LEU A 209 -2.28 -2.78 5.65
CA LEU A 209 -3.62 -2.20 5.67
C LEU A 209 -4.67 -3.29 5.43
N ALA A 210 -5.43 -3.60 6.48
CA ALA A 210 -6.52 -4.58 6.47
C ALA A 210 -6.09 -5.96 5.90
N GLY A 211 -7.07 -6.80 5.53
CA GLY A 211 -6.84 -8.01 4.75
C GLY A 211 -7.06 -7.80 3.25
N ALA A 212 -6.64 -8.77 2.44
CA ALA A 212 -6.81 -8.74 0.99
C ALA A 212 -8.26 -8.46 0.55
N GLN A 213 -9.25 -9.00 1.27
CA GLN A 213 -10.67 -8.84 0.97
C GLN A 213 -11.12 -7.38 1.06
N ILE A 214 -10.65 -6.64 2.07
CA ILE A 214 -10.96 -5.22 2.24
C ILE A 214 -10.21 -4.40 1.19
N ARG A 215 -8.94 -4.70 0.93
CA ARG A 215 -8.14 -3.99 -0.09
C ARG A 215 -8.71 -4.11 -1.50
N ASN A 216 -9.38 -5.22 -1.82
CA ASN A 216 -10.03 -5.42 -3.12
C ASN A 216 -11.33 -4.63 -3.29
N LEU A 217 -11.98 -4.21 -2.21
CA LEU A 217 -13.24 -3.45 -2.26
C LEU A 217 -13.04 -1.96 -1.99
N ALA A 218 -12.19 -1.61 -1.01
CA ALA A 218 -11.90 -0.24 -0.67
C ALA A 218 -11.22 0.47 -1.84
N THR A 219 -11.64 1.68 -2.15
CA THR A 219 -11.10 2.48 -3.26
C THR A 219 -10.22 3.62 -2.75
N LEU A 220 -9.27 4.06 -3.58
CA LEU A 220 -8.41 5.22 -3.27
C LEU A 220 -9.25 6.47 -3.01
N GLY A 221 -10.23 6.77 -3.88
CA GLY A 221 -11.11 7.93 -3.73
C GLY A 221 -11.96 7.85 -2.47
N GLY A 222 -12.53 6.68 -2.18
CA GLY A 222 -13.32 6.46 -0.96
C GLY A 222 -12.47 6.65 0.30
N HIS A 223 -11.24 6.14 0.31
CA HIS A 223 -10.30 6.29 1.43
C HIS A 223 -9.89 7.76 1.65
N VAL A 224 -9.63 8.50 0.56
CA VAL A 224 -9.25 9.91 0.63
C VAL A 224 -10.42 10.79 1.12
N VAL A 225 -11.64 10.58 0.62
CA VAL A 225 -12.81 11.41 0.98
C VAL A 225 -13.34 11.10 2.38
N SER A 226 -13.33 9.83 2.78
CA SER A 226 -13.82 9.42 4.12
C SER A 226 -12.98 10.00 5.26
N ARG A 227 -11.71 10.34 4.99
CA ARG A 227 -10.78 11.00 5.93
C ARG A 227 -10.83 10.36 7.33
N PRO A 228 -10.59 9.04 7.48
CA PRO A 228 -10.54 8.46 8.81
C PRO A 228 -9.32 9.00 9.55
N ASP A 229 -9.51 9.34 10.82
CA ASP A 229 -8.45 9.81 11.73
C ASP A 229 -7.31 8.80 11.87
N PHE A 230 -7.61 7.49 11.77
CA PHE A 230 -6.65 6.40 11.76
C PHE A 230 -6.10 6.04 10.36
N SER A 231 -6.37 6.85 9.33
CA SER A 231 -5.91 6.56 7.96
C SER A 231 -4.39 6.38 7.88
N ASP A 232 -3.93 5.28 7.30
CA ASP A 232 -2.51 5.06 7.02
C ASP A 232 -2.01 5.71 5.72
N LEU A 233 -2.91 6.00 4.77
CA LEU A 233 -2.54 6.52 3.44
C LEU A 233 -2.56 8.04 3.39
N ASN A 234 -3.61 8.68 3.92
CA ASN A 234 -3.79 10.14 3.86
C ASN A 234 -2.61 10.94 4.44
N PRO A 235 -2.02 10.61 5.61
CA PRO A 235 -0.84 11.31 6.11
C PRO A 235 0.34 11.26 5.13
N ILE A 236 0.54 10.11 4.44
CA ILE A 236 1.63 9.91 3.49
C ILE A 236 1.38 10.65 2.18
N LEU A 237 0.14 10.60 1.68
CA LEU A 237 -0.27 11.36 0.50
C LEU A 237 -0.10 12.86 0.73
N ALA A 238 -0.46 13.34 1.92
CA ALA A 238 -0.31 14.74 2.29
C ALA A 238 1.15 15.16 2.35
N ALA A 239 1.99 14.39 3.07
CA ALA A 239 3.43 14.62 3.13
C ALA A 239 4.10 14.54 1.75
N GLY A 240 3.53 13.77 0.83
CA GLY A 240 3.97 13.65 -0.55
C GLY A 240 3.53 14.78 -1.48
N ASN A 241 2.81 15.80 -0.98
CA ASN A 241 2.20 16.87 -1.79
C ASN A 241 1.22 16.35 -2.85
N ALA A 242 0.42 15.33 -2.52
CA ALA A 242 -0.59 14.82 -3.44
C ALA A 242 -1.66 15.88 -3.75
N ILE A 243 -2.20 15.83 -4.96
CA ILE A 243 -3.27 16.71 -5.45
C ILE A 243 -4.50 15.86 -5.74
N ILE A 244 -5.66 16.34 -5.32
CA ILE A 244 -6.95 15.72 -5.57
C ILE A 244 -7.55 16.41 -6.80
N ASN A 245 -7.81 15.63 -7.85
CA ASN A 245 -8.51 16.10 -9.03
C ASN A 245 -10.01 15.87 -8.83
N LEU A 246 -10.76 16.96 -8.89
CA LEU A 246 -12.20 16.98 -8.76
C LEU A 246 -12.83 17.23 -10.12
N THR A 247 -13.96 16.58 -10.37
CA THR A 247 -14.78 16.78 -11.57
C THR A 247 -16.21 17.06 -11.13
N PHE A 248 -16.87 17.97 -11.84
CA PHE A 248 -18.29 18.28 -11.69
C PHE A 248 -18.89 18.54 -13.08
N LYS A 249 -20.20 18.76 -13.17
CA LYS A 249 -20.93 18.81 -14.46
C LYS A 249 -20.35 19.83 -15.46
N GLU A 250 -19.82 20.93 -14.96
CA GLU A 250 -19.44 22.11 -15.76
C GLU A 250 -17.92 22.37 -15.77
N GLY A 251 -17.12 21.49 -15.16
CA GLY A 251 -15.67 21.66 -15.16
C GLY A 251 -14.90 20.75 -14.21
N GLU A 252 -13.64 21.13 -14.00
CA GLU A 252 -12.69 20.44 -13.14
C GLU A 252 -12.05 21.42 -12.16
N ARG A 253 -11.69 20.92 -10.97
CA ARG A 253 -10.98 21.69 -9.94
C ARG A 253 -9.89 20.82 -9.33
N GLN A 254 -8.75 21.41 -9.03
CA GLN A 254 -7.70 20.73 -8.28
C GLN A 254 -7.59 21.34 -6.89
N ILE A 255 -7.53 20.48 -5.86
CA ILE A 255 -7.26 20.89 -4.49
C ILE A 255 -6.07 20.10 -3.93
N PRO A 256 -5.21 20.70 -3.10
CA PRO A 256 -4.13 19.96 -2.44
C PRO A 256 -4.69 19.02 -1.37
N LEU A 257 -4.13 17.81 -1.26
CA LEU A 257 -4.38 16.93 -0.12
C LEU A 257 -3.45 17.40 1.01
N ASN A 258 -3.95 18.28 1.89
CA ASN A 258 -3.15 18.95 2.92
C ASN A 258 -3.86 18.99 4.29
N GLY A 259 -3.25 19.65 5.27
CA GLY A 259 -3.82 19.82 6.63
C GLY A 259 -5.26 20.33 6.62
N PRO A 260 -5.55 21.51 6.02
CA PRO A 260 -6.92 22.01 5.89
C PRO A 260 -7.93 21.01 5.31
N PHE A 261 -7.59 20.29 4.25
CA PHE A 261 -8.47 19.27 3.67
C PHE A 261 -8.74 18.11 4.65
N LEU A 262 -7.70 17.60 5.31
CA LEU A 262 -7.78 16.47 6.24
C LEU A 262 -8.50 16.83 7.55
N GLU A 263 -8.34 18.08 7.99
CA GLU A 263 -9.00 18.67 9.16
C GLU A 263 -10.41 19.19 8.84
N ARG A 264 -10.88 19.01 7.59
CA ARG A 264 -12.23 19.34 7.12
C ARG A 264 -12.55 20.84 7.15
N ALA A 265 -11.56 21.68 6.87
CA ALA A 265 -11.75 23.11 6.69
C ALA A 265 -12.66 23.37 5.47
N PRO A 266 -13.78 24.11 5.61
CA PRO A 266 -14.76 24.29 4.53
C PRO A 266 -14.16 24.84 3.21
N GLU A 267 -13.17 25.71 3.30
CA GLU A 267 -12.48 26.31 2.15
C GLU A 267 -11.59 25.33 1.38
N ALA A 268 -11.18 24.24 2.02
CA ALA A 268 -10.30 23.22 1.45
C ALA A 268 -11.05 21.92 1.10
N ASP A 269 -12.36 21.84 1.38
CA ASP A 269 -13.18 20.65 1.14
C ASP A 269 -13.80 20.62 -0.26
N LEU A 270 -14.38 19.47 -0.59
CA LEU A 270 -15.22 19.28 -1.77
C LEU A 270 -16.53 20.04 -1.62
N LYS A 271 -17.01 20.61 -2.72
CA LYS A 271 -18.38 21.12 -2.80
C LYS A 271 -19.36 19.96 -3.05
N SER A 272 -20.64 20.17 -2.76
CA SER A 272 -21.64 19.09 -2.82
C SER A 272 -21.84 18.49 -4.22
N GLU A 273 -21.53 19.25 -5.28
CA GLU A 273 -21.63 18.84 -6.68
C GLU A 273 -20.34 18.21 -7.24
N GLU A 274 -19.26 18.21 -6.45
CA GLU A 274 -17.94 17.75 -6.90
C GLU A 274 -17.69 16.29 -6.48
N ILE A 275 -17.03 15.55 -7.37
CA ILE A 275 -16.55 14.19 -7.09
C ILE A 275 -15.04 14.10 -7.31
N VAL A 276 -14.38 13.21 -6.56
CA VAL A 276 -12.96 12.90 -6.82
C VAL A 276 -12.86 12.01 -8.05
N SER A 277 -12.19 12.48 -9.10
CA SER A 277 -11.93 11.69 -10.30
C SER A 277 -10.60 10.93 -10.19
N SER A 278 -9.59 11.55 -9.61
CA SER A 278 -8.25 10.96 -9.43
C SER A 278 -7.42 11.66 -8.37
N VAL A 279 -6.34 11.02 -7.95
CA VAL A 279 -5.32 11.59 -7.07
C VAL A 279 -3.99 11.59 -7.83
N TYR A 280 -3.39 12.77 -7.96
CA TYR A 280 -2.06 12.95 -8.51
C TYR A 280 -1.02 12.89 -7.39
N ILE A 281 -0.01 12.03 -7.57
CA ILE A 281 1.08 11.82 -6.62
C ILE A 281 2.39 12.24 -7.31
N PRO A 282 3.03 13.34 -6.88
CA PRO A 282 4.28 13.81 -7.46
C PRO A 282 5.44 12.83 -7.26
N TYR A 283 6.39 12.83 -8.20
CA TYR A 283 7.68 12.19 -7.97
C TYR A 283 8.47 12.92 -6.88
N SER A 284 9.15 12.16 -6.02
CA SER A 284 10.12 12.76 -5.10
C SER A 284 11.39 13.20 -5.83
N THR A 285 12.22 14.00 -5.18
CA THR A 285 13.52 14.43 -5.70
C THR A 285 14.64 13.86 -4.85
N GLN A 286 15.89 13.99 -5.33
CA GLN A 286 17.07 13.50 -4.62
C GLN A 286 17.13 14.00 -3.17
N TRP A 287 16.91 15.31 -2.96
CA TRP A 287 16.96 16.00 -1.66
C TRP A 287 15.62 16.05 -0.91
N HIS A 288 14.59 15.35 -1.40
CA HIS A 288 13.29 15.24 -0.74
C HIS A 288 13.14 13.85 -0.12
N PHE A 289 12.94 13.74 1.19
CA PHE A 289 12.71 12.48 1.91
C PHE A 289 11.27 12.39 2.34
N VAL A 290 10.67 11.20 2.22
CA VAL A 290 9.28 10.92 2.63
C VAL A 290 9.27 9.62 3.42
N SER A 291 8.50 9.55 4.50
CA SER A 291 8.34 8.33 5.30
C SER A 291 6.92 8.22 5.86
N GLY A 292 6.35 7.03 5.68
CA GLY A 292 5.20 6.58 6.44
C GLY A 292 5.65 5.78 7.66
N LEU A 293 5.05 6.07 8.81
CA LEU A 293 5.36 5.47 10.11
C LEU A 293 4.05 5.07 10.80
N ARG A 294 4.04 3.92 11.48
CA ARG A 294 2.82 3.36 12.07
C ARG A 294 3.16 2.50 13.27
N LEU A 295 2.32 2.56 14.30
CA LEU A 295 2.27 1.56 15.36
C LEU A 295 0.83 1.11 15.61
N ALA A 296 0.62 -0.18 15.81
CA ALA A 296 -0.69 -0.80 16.03
C ALA A 296 -0.58 -1.95 17.02
N GLN A 297 -1.72 -2.46 17.50
CA GLN A 297 -1.76 -3.58 18.45
C GLN A 297 -1.20 -4.90 17.88
N ARG A 298 -1.27 -5.05 16.55
CA ARG A 298 -0.66 -6.14 15.78
C ARG A 298 -0.10 -5.57 14.47
N GLN A 299 0.82 -6.30 13.84
CA GLN A 299 1.55 -5.82 12.66
C GLN A 299 0.63 -5.48 11.48
N GLU A 300 -0.41 -6.29 11.26
CA GLU A 300 -1.31 -6.20 10.11
C GLU A 300 -2.77 -6.30 10.55
N ASN A 301 -3.68 -5.85 9.68
CA ASN A 301 -5.12 -5.99 9.88
C ASN A 301 -5.59 -5.38 11.22
N ALA A 302 -5.01 -4.25 11.64
CA ALA A 302 -5.42 -3.49 12.81
C ALA A 302 -5.29 -2.00 12.53
N PHE A 303 -6.16 -1.18 13.11
CA PHE A 303 -6.01 0.28 13.07
C PHE A 303 -4.76 0.70 13.85
N ALA A 304 -4.18 1.84 13.44
CA ALA A 304 -3.01 2.39 14.11
C ALA A 304 -3.42 2.96 15.48
N ILE A 305 -2.57 2.79 16.47
CA ILE A 305 -2.65 3.53 17.74
C ILE A 305 -2.19 4.97 17.48
N VAL A 306 -1.09 5.12 16.74
CA VAL A 306 -0.63 6.38 16.13
C VAL A 306 0.05 6.02 14.81
N ASN A 307 -0.23 6.78 13.76
CA ASN A 307 0.55 6.75 12.53
C ASN A 307 0.99 8.17 12.16
N ALA A 308 1.93 8.26 11.22
CA ALA A 308 2.43 9.52 10.72
C ALA A 308 2.90 9.43 9.27
N GLY A 309 2.68 10.51 8.54
CA GLY A 309 3.32 10.79 7.25
C GLY A 309 4.19 12.02 7.40
N MET A 310 5.49 11.87 7.11
CA MET A 310 6.45 12.96 7.25
C MET A 310 7.28 13.11 5.99
N SER A 311 7.59 14.36 5.64
CA SER A 311 8.49 14.67 4.55
C SER A 311 9.38 15.87 4.88
N VAL A 312 10.60 15.85 4.34
CA VAL A 312 11.53 16.97 4.41
C VAL A 312 12.21 17.15 3.07
N LYS A 313 12.26 18.38 2.58
CA LYS A 313 13.05 18.77 1.42
C LYS A 313 14.19 19.67 1.87
N PHE A 314 15.40 19.35 1.45
CA PHE A 314 16.57 20.18 1.70
C PHE A 314 16.85 21.10 0.52
N GLU A 315 17.61 22.16 0.77
CA GLU A 315 18.32 22.84 -0.31
C GLU A 315 19.37 21.90 -0.91
N ASP A 316 19.52 21.92 -2.23
CA ASP A 316 20.35 20.97 -2.94
C ASP A 316 21.81 21.07 -2.45
N GLY A 317 22.37 19.93 -2.06
CA GLY A 317 23.72 19.84 -1.55
C GLY A 317 23.86 20.20 -0.07
N THR A 318 22.82 20.62 0.65
CA THR A 318 22.91 20.97 2.08
C THR A 318 21.96 20.13 2.94
N ASN A 319 21.98 20.36 4.25
CA ASN A 319 20.97 19.89 5.21
C ASN A 319 20.11 21.05 5.74
N THR A 320 20.04 22.16 4.99
CA THR A 320 19.13 23.28 5.28
C THR A 320 17.72 22.91 4.89
N ILE A 321 16.79 22.98 5.84
CA ILE A 321 15.37 22.61 5.64
C ILE A 321 14.69 23.66 4.75
N LYS A 322 14.33 23.27 3.52
CA LYS A 322 13.58 24.09 2.56
C LYS A 322 12.06 23.92 2.71
N ASP A 323 11.64 22.68 2.96
CA ASP A 323 10.23 22.34 3.23
C ASP A 323 10.18 21.19 4.24
N LEU A 324 9.15 21.17 5.08
CA LEU A 324 8.95 20.18 6.13
C LEU A 324 7.46 19.99 6.36
N GLN A 325 7.01 18.74 6.36
CA GLN A 325 5.62 18.40 6.60
C GLN A 325 5.53 17.22 7.56
N MET A 326 4.61 17.31 8.52
CA MET A 326 4.36 16.28 9.50
C MET A 326 2.86 16.16 9.76
N PHE A 327 2.30 15.00 9.45
CA PHE A 327 0.90 14.66 9.65
C PHE A 327 0.81 13.46 10.59
N TYR A 328 -0.13 13.49 11.54
CA TYR A 328 -0.35 12.43 12.53
C TYR A 328 -1.81 11.97 12.53
N GLY A 329 -2.02 10.66 12.54
CA GLY A 329 -3.34 10.05 12.71
C GLY A 329 -3.54 9.47 14.12
N SER A 330 -4.81 9.28 14.49
CA SER A 330 -5.26 8.75 15.80
C SER A 330 -4.83 9.57 17.02
N VAL A 331 -4.48 10.84 16.81
CA VAL A 331 -4.12 11.83 17.86
C VAL A 331 -5.20 12.91 18.05
N GLY A 332 -6.29 12.80 17.30
CA GLY A 332 -7.43 13.73 17.31
C GLY A 332 -8.59 13.14 16.49
N PRO A 333 -9.68 13.90 16.29
CA PRO A 333 -10.86 13.46 15.53
C PRO A 333 -10.62 13.37 14.02
N THR A 334 -9.48 13.89 13.54
CA THR A 334 -9.02 13.85 12.15
C THR A 334 -7.52 13.54 12.12
N VAL A 335 -6.96 13.35 10.92
CA VAL A 335 -5.52 13.47 10.74
C VAL A 335 -5.13 14.93 10.92
N VAL A 336 -4.16 15.20 11.79
CA VAL A 336 -3.74 16.55 12.19
C VAL A 336 -2.38 16.90 11.58
N SER A 337 -2.23 18.14 11.12
CA SER A 337 -0.96 18.69 10.65
C SER A 337 -0.21 19.44 11.75
N ALA A 338 1.06 19.13 11.99
CA ALA A 338 1.95 19.93 12.85
C ALA A 338 2.51 21.16 12.10
N SER A 339 1.63 21.95 11.50
CA SER A 339 1.98 23.01 10.55
C SER A 339 2.73 24.18 11.20
N ARG A 340 2.45 24.48 12.48
CA ARG A 340 3.13 25.54 13.23
C ARG A 340 4.56 25.13 13.54
N THR A 341 4.75 23.89 14.01
CA THR A 341 6.07 23.29 14.26
C THR A 341 6.89 23.28 12.99
N CYS A 342 6.32 22.80 11.87
CA CYS A 342 7.03 22.74 10.59
C CYS A 342 7.50 24.12 10.13
N ARG A 343 6.63 25.15 10.19
CA ARG A 343 6.99 26.54 9.82
C ARG A 343 8.14 27.12 10.64
N GLN A 344 8.24 26.78 11.92
CA GLN A 344 9.34 27.25 12.77
C GLN A 344 10.68 26.56 12.50
N LEU A 345 10.65 25.37 11.90
CA LEU A 345 11.85 24.58 11.60
C LEU A 345 12.39 24.81 10.18
N ILE A 346 11.56 25.33 9.26
CA ILE A 346 12.00 25.75 7.93
C ILE A 346 13.09 26.82 8.06
N GLY A 347 14.14 26.69 7.23
CA GLY A 347 15.32 27.57 7.24
C GLY A 347 16.40 27.17 8.24
N ARG A 348 16.16 26.18 9.12
CA ARG A 348 17.25 25.63 9.94
C ARG A 348 18.31 25.00 9.06
N GLN A 349 19.55 25.40 9.29
CA GLN A 349 20.71 25.00 8.48
C GLN A 349 21.28 23.63 8.84
N GLN A 350 20.82 23.02 9.93
CA GLN A 350 21.34 21.75 10.43
C GLN A 350 20.21 20.78 10.75
N TRP A 351 20.38 19.52 10.31
CA TRP A 351 19.53 18.39 10.68
C TRP A 351 20.21 17.58 11.80
N ASP A 352 20.24 18.13 13.01
CA ASP A 352 21.00 17.66 14.17
C ASP A 352 20.14 17.36 15.40
N ASP A 353 20.80 16.99 16.50
CA ASP A 353 20.13 16.61 17.75
C ASP A 353 19.42 17.81 18.41
N GLN A 354 19.91 19.03 18.20
CA GLN A 354 19.25 20.24 18.69
C GLN A 354 17.95 20.51 17.92
N MET A 355 17.98 20.38 16.58
CA MET A 355 16.78 20.46 15.75
C MET A 355 15.73 19.43 16.17
N LEU A 356 16.14 18.18 16.42
CA LEU A 356 15.26 17.14 16.93
C LEU A 356 14.64 17.50 18.29
N SER A 357 15.45 17.95 19.24
CA SER A 357 14.98 18.34 20.58
C SER A 357 13.93 19.45 20.50
N ASP A 358 14.18 20.47 19.69
CA ASP A 358 13.26 21.58 19.47
C ASP A 358 11.97 21.10 18.79
N ALA A 359 12.08 20.24 17.76
CA ALA A 359 10.94 19.67 17.07
C ALA A 359 10.05 18.82 18.00
N CYS A 360 10.64 18.00 18.87
CA CYS A 360 9.91 17.19 19.86
C CYS A 360 9.12 18.06 20.84
N ARG A 361 9.71 19.16 21.32
CA ARG A 361 9.02 20.09 22.22
C ARG A 361 7.85 20.78 21.49
N LEU A 362 8.12 21.34 20.32
CA LEU A 362 7.13 22.09 19.53
C LEU A 362 5.94 21.21 19.11
N VAL A 363 6.18 19.97 18.67
CA VAL A 363 5.09 19.08 18.22
C VAL A 363 4.19 18.67 19.39
N LEU A 364 4.73 18.49 20.60
CA LEU A 364 3.95 18.15 21.80
C LEU A 364 3.17 19.33 22.38
N GLU A 365 3.63 20.56 22.13
CA GLU A 365 2.91 21.80 22.43
C GLU A 365 1.78 22.05 21.41
N GLU A 366 2.00 21.72 20.13
CA GLU A 366 1.00 21.89 19.06
C GLU A 366 -0.09 20.81 19.08
N ILE A 367 0.29 19.54 19.22
CA ILE A 367 -0.64 18.41 19.22
C ILE A 367 -1.03 18.05 20.64
N TYR A 368 -2.17 18.58 21.07
CA TYR A 368 -2.77 18.28 22.37
C TYR A 368 -3.76 17.12 22.28
N ILE A 369 -3.55 16.08 23.09
CA ILE A 369 -4.48 14.96 23.27
C ILE A 369 -5.12 15.12 24.65
N PRO A 370 -6.44 15.36 24.76
CA PRO A 370 -7.08 15.55 26.05
C PRO A 370 -7.07 14.25 26.88
N PRO A 371 -7.03 14.32 28.23
CA PRO A 371 -7.09 13.13 29.09
C PRO A 371 -8.32 12.24 28.85
N THR A 372 -9.41 12.83 28.37
CA THR A 372 -10.68 12.16 28.03
C THR A 372 -10.76 11.73 26.57
N ALA A 373 -9.68 11.81 25.79
CA ALA A 373 -9.67 11.46 24.38
C ALA A 373 -10.12 10.01 24.17
N GLU A 374 -11.00 9.82 23.19
CA GLU A 374 -11.43 8.49 22.76
C GLU A 374 -10.21 7.64 22.33
N GLY A 375 -10.29 6.32 22.58
CA GLY A 375 -9.17 5.39 22.41
C GLY A 375 -8.18 5.33 23.59
N GLY A 376 -8.25 6.26 24.55
CA GLY A 376 -7.43 6.23 25.78
C GLY A 376 -5.92 6.32 25.49
N MET A 377 -5.10 5.67 26.33
CA MET A 377 -3.64 5.56 26.15
C MET A 377 -2.95 6.90 25.86
N VAL A 378 -3.38 7.99 26.52
CA VAL A 378 -3.01 9.36 26.14
C VAL A 378 -1.51 9.59 26.23
N GLU A 379 -0.90 9.20 27.34
CA GLU A 379 0.54 9.31 27.58
C GLU A 379 1.33 8.47 26.57
N TYR A 380 0.83 7.28 26.25
CA TYR A 380 1.45 6.42 25.25
C TYR A 380 1.36 7.02 23.85
N ARG A 381 0.20 7.52 23.42
CA ARG A 381 0.04 8.21 22.13
C ARG A 381 0.95 9.44 22.04
N ARG A 382 1.06 10.23 23.11
CA ARG A 382 2.00 11.36 23.19
C ARG A 382 3.45 10.92 23.04
N ALA A 383 3.86 9.84 23.70
CA ALA A 383 5.20 9.27 23.53
C ALA A 383 5.44 8.75 22.10
N LEU A 384 4.41 8.22 21.43
CA LEU A 384 4.52 7.76 20.05
C LEU A 384 4.72 8.90 19.06
N ILE A 385 4.09 10.06 19.24
CA ILE A 385 4.32 11.25 18.39
C ILE A 385 5.81 11.53 18.24
N ILE A 386 6.52 11.68 19.38
CA ILE A 386 7.96 11.97 19.39
C ILE A 386 8.81 10.76 18.98
N SER A 387 8.36 9.52 19.26
CA SER A 387 9.09 8.32 18.85
C SER A 387 9.08 8.11 17.33
N LEU A 388 7.96 8.41 16.67
CA LEU A 388 7.86 8.36 15.22
C LEU A 388 8.70 9.48 14.59
N LEU A 389 8.66 10.70 15.15
CA LEU A 389 9.54 11.80 14.74
C LEU A 389 11.02 11.43 14.86
N PHE A 390 11.42 10.81 15.97
CA PHE A 390 12.79 10.33 16.17
C PHE A 390 13.20 9.30 15.10
N LYS A 391 12.33 8.33 14.79
CA LYS A 391 12.59 7.39 13.69
C LYS A 391 12.72 8.09 12.34
N PHE A 392 11.90 9.10 12.05
CA PHE A 392 12.03 9.90 10.84
C PHE A 392 13.37 10.63 10.78
N TYR A 393 13.75 11.29 11.87
CA TYR A 393 15.04 11.97 12.01
C TYR A 393 16.22 11.05 11.69
N LEU A 394 16.25 9.86 12.29
CA LEU A 394 17.30 8.86 12.04
C LEU A 394 17.32 8.37 10.58
N LYS A 395 16.14 8.14 9.98
CA LYS A 395 16.03 7.74 8.56
C LYS A 395 16.61 8.80 7.63
N VAL A 396 16.30 10.06 7.89
CA VAL A 396 16.79 11.19 7.10
C VAL A 396 18.29 11.36 7.27
N ARG A 397 18.83 11.31 8.50
CA ARG A 397 20.29 11.36 8.73
C ARG A 397 21.04 10.29 7.97
N ARG A 398 20.59 9.04 8.08
CA ARG A 398 21.18 7.92 7.34
C ARG A 398 21.01 8.07 5.82
N GLY A 399 19.90 8.67 5.39
CA GLY A 399 19.66 9.01 3.98
C GLY A 399 20.64 10.03 3.44
N LEU A 400 20.87 11.12 4.18
CA LEU A 400 21.85 12.16 3.85
C LEU A 400 23.28 11.60 3.85
N ASN A 401 23.66 10.84 4.89
CA ASN A 401 24.97 10.18 4.94
C ASN A 401 25.21 9.26 3.73
N LYS A 402 24.20 8.48 3.30
CA LYS A 402 24.32 7.65 2.09
C LYS A 402 24.50 8.46 0.80
N MET A 403 24.08 9.73 0.77
CA MET A 403 24.26 10.60 -0.38
C MET A 403 25.66 11.21 -0.41
N ASP A 404 26.15 11.67 0.74
CA ASP A 404 27.50 12.20 0.90
C ASP A 404 28.03 11.92 2.33
N PRO A 405 28.77 10.82 2.52
CA PRO A 405 29.28 10.43 3.84
C PRO A 405 30.34 11.39 4.40
N GLN A 406 31.02 12.16 3.55
CA GLN A 406 32.04 13.11 3.98
C GLN A 406 31.40 14.38 4.55
N LYS A 407 30.24 14.77 4.01
CA LYS A 407 29.51 15.96 4.44
C LYS A 407 28.54 15.71 5.58
N PHE A 408 27.84 14.57 5.58
CA PHE A 408 26.78 14.30 6.53
C PHE A 408 27.16 13.14 7.46
N PRO A 409 27.28 13.36 8.78
CA PRO A 409 27.63 12.31 9.71
C PRO A 409 26.53 11.26 9.81
N ASP A 410 26.91 9.98 9.84
CA ASP A 410 25.97 8.88 10.02
C ASP A 410 25.37 8.90 11.45
N ILE A 411 24.40 8.01 11.68
CA ILE A 411 23.80 7.80 12.99
C ILE A 411 24.71 6.91 13.87
N PRO A 412 24.69 7.09 15.20
CA PRO A 412 25.37 6.18 16.13
C PRO A 412 24.92 4.72 15.95
N GLU A 413 25.85 3.78 16.05
CA GLU A 413 25.60 2.35 15.83
C GLU A 413 24.46 1.79 16.71
N LYS A 414 24.39 2.24 17.98
CA LYS A 414 23.32 1.89 18.92
C LYS A 414 21.91 2.23 18.45
N PHE A 415 21.75 3.13 17.46
CA PHE A 415 20.47 3.52 16.90
C PHE A 415 20.14 2.85 15.56
N MET A 416 21.06 2.05 15.00
CA MET A 416 20.87 1.40 13.70
C MET A 416 19.67 0.44 13.68
N SER A 417 19.46 -0.30 14.77
CA SER A 417 18.34 -1.23 14.91
C SER A 417 16.97 -0.54 14.89
N ALA A 418 16.89 0.73 15.31
CA ALA A 418 15.64 1.50 15.30
C ALA A 418 15.08 1.73 13.89
N LEU A 419 15.93 1.62 12.87
CA LEU A 419 15.57 1.77 11.45
C LEU A 419 15.10 0.48 10.79
N ASN A 420 15.36 -0.67 11.42
CA ASN A 420 14.92 -1.96 10.90
C ASN A 420 13.41 -2.10 11.10
N ASP A 421 12.75 -2.62 10.08
CA ASP A 421 11.36 -3.04 10.18
C ASP A 421 11.32 -4.44 10.80
N PHE A 422 10.33 -4.68 11.67
CA PHE A 422 10.11 -6.00 12.22
C PHE A 422 9.47 -6.89 11.14
N PRO A 423 10.07 -8.04 10.79
CA PRO A 423 9.57 -8.87 9.70
C PRO A 423 8.22 -9.50 10.05
N ILE A 424 7.36 -9.63 9.03
CA ILE A 424 6.15 -10.47 9.10
C ILE A 424 6.61 -11.90 8.86
N GLU A 425 6.56 -12.73 9.90
CA GLU A 425 7.02 -14.11 9.84
C GLU A 425 5.86 -15.09 9.67
N THR A 426 6.01 -16.00 8.70
CA THR A 426 5.09 -17.11 8.51
C THR A 426 5.33 -18.18 9.59
N PRO A 427 4.29 -18.67 10.30
CA PRO A 427 4.44 -19.73 11.29
C PRO A 427 5.15 -20.98 10.71
N GLN A 428 6.12 -21.50 11.46
CA GLN A 428 6.84 -22.74 11.17
C GLN A 428 6.87 -23.61 12.43
N GLY A 429 6.84 -24.93 12.28
CA GLY A 429 6.97 -25.83 13.42
C GLY A 429 7.26 -27.27 13.01
N LEU A 430 7.90 -28.02 13.89
CA LEU A 430 8.09 -29.46 13.79
C LEU A 430 7.16 -30.15 14.80
N GLN A 431 6.33 -31.09 14.34
CA GLN A 431 5.49 -31.90 15.22
C GLN A 431 6.05 -33.32 15.32
N MET A 432 6.42 -33.73 16.53
CA MET A 432 6.94 -35.07 16.80
C MET A 432 5.94 -35.84 17.67
N PHE A 433 5.61 -37.06 17.29
CA PHE A 433 4.75 -37.97 18.03
C PHE A 433 5.20 -39.41 17.81
N GLN A 434 4.87 -40.29 18.76
CA GLN A 434 5.10 -41.73 18.60
C GLN A 434 3.87 -42.37 17.97
N VAL A 435 4.06 -43.16 16.92
CA VAL A 435 2.98 -44.00 16.36
C VAL A 435 2.81 -45.19 17.30
N GLY A 436 1.64 -45.32 17.92
CA GLY A 436 1.30 -46.50 18.74
C GLY A 436 1.32 -47.76 17.86
N GLY A 437 2.11 -48.74 18.27
CA GLY A 437 2.29 -50.02 17.57
C GLY A 437 1.15 -51.00 17.76
#